data_AF-F9S541-F1
#
_entry.id   AF-F9S541-F1
#
_cell.length_a   1.000
_cell.length_b   1.000
_cell.length_c   1.000
_cell.angle_alpha   90.00
_cell.angle_beta   90.00
_cell.angle_gamma   90.00
#
_symmetry.space_group_name_H-M   'P 1'
#
loop_
_entity.id
_entity.type
_entity.pdbx_description
1 polymer ?
#
loop_
_entity_poly.entity_id
_entity_poly.type
_entity_poly.pdbx_seq_one_letter_code
_entity_poly.pdbx_strand_id
1 'polypeptide(L)' 'MSSSSDTHFCKACNNETPYSEVLVRKPSKYDSDPSLLGRIKLFAHTFINGGNYHDMDRYVTCKVCGLKELDNKGHEHE' A
#
# COMPACT_ATOMS: atom_id res chain seq x y z
N MET A 1 -0.09 0.28 -21.77
CA MET A 1 -1.26 1.17 -21.83
C MET A 1 -2.04 0.99 -20.54
N SER A 2 -2.07 2.00 -19.67
CA SER A 2 -3.04 2.14 -18.57
C SER A 2 -3.47 3.61 -18.56
N SER A 3 -4.41 3.95 -19.45
CA SER A 3 -5.12 5.23 -19.42
C SER A 3 -6.39 5.03 -18.62
N SER A 4 -6.32 5.23 -17.32
CA SER A 4 -7.48 5.67 -16.53
C SER A 4 -7.13 7.05 -16.00
N SER A 5 -7.93 8.03 -16.36
CA SER A 5 -7.91 9.37 -15.76
C SER A 5 -8.47 9.27 -14.35
N ASP A 6 -7.87 8.44 -13.49
CA ASP A 6 -8.35 8.25 -12.14
C ASP A 6 -7.99 9.51 -11.35
N THR A 7 -9.02 10.21 -10.89
CA THR A 7 -8.91 11.29 -9.93
C THR A 7 -9.14 10.74 -8.53
N HIS A 8 -8.56 11.41 -7.54
CA HIS A 8 -8.82 11.15 -6.14
C HIS A 8 -9.04 12.48 -5.43
N PHE A 9 -10.02 12.52 -4.53
CA PHE A 9 -10.27 13.69 -3.71
C PHE A 9 -9.06 14.00 -2.83
N CYS A 10 -8.48 15.18 -3.01
CA CYS A 10 -7.38 15.65 -2.17
C CYS A 10 -7.92 16.55 -1.06
N LYS A 11 -7.70 16.19 0.20
CA LYS A 11 -8.16 17.00 1.34
C LYS A 11 -7.50 18.37 1.43
N ALA A 12 -6.26 18.51 0.94
CA ALA A 12 -5.55 19.78 0.91
C ALA A 12 -6.06 20.72 -0.20
N CYS A 13 -6.36 20.19 -1.39
CA CYS A 13 -6.92 20.98 -2.49
C CYS A 13 -8.44 21.16 -2.38
N ASN A 14 -9.09 20.32 -1.57
CA ASN A 14 -10.54 20.24 -1.38
C ASN A 14 -11.32 20.01 -2.69
N ASN A 15 -10.75 19.21 -3.60
CA ASN A 15 -11.35 18.84 -4.88
C ASN A 15 -10.76 17.53 -5.43
N GLU A 16 -11.37 17.01 -6.49
CA GLU A 16 -10.85 15.88 -7.27
C GLU A 16 -9.56 16.28 -8.00
N THR A 17 -8.49 15.51 -7.80
CA THR A 17 -7.18 15.79 -8.41
C THR A 17 -6.59 14.54 -9.04
N PRO A 18 -5.78 14.67 -10.10
CA PRO A 18 -4.96 13.56 -10.58
C PRO A 18 -4.04 13.06 -9.47
N TYR A 19 -3.88 11.75 -9.36
CA TYR A 19 -3.02 11.14 -8.34
C TYR A 19 -2.01 10.14 -8.92
N SER A 20 -1.05 9.73 -8.08
CA SER A 20 -0.26 8.52 -8.27
C SER A 20 -0.48 7.56 -7.12
N GLU A 21 -0.54 6.27 -7.41
CA GLU A 21 -0.71 5.20 -6.44
C GLU A 21 0.57 4.42 -6.23
N VAL A 22 0.85 4.05 -4.98
CA VAL A 22 1.91 3.09 -4.63
C VAL A 22 1.37 2.10 -3.61
N LEU A 23 1.55 0.81 -3.89
CA LEU A 23 1.32 -0.26 -2.93
C LEU A 23 2.65 -0.59 -2.23
N VAL A 24 2.65 -0.57 -0.90
CA VAL A 24 3.81 -0.88 -0.07
C VAL A 24 3.46 -2.04 0.85
N ARG A 25 4.29 -3.09 0.91
CA ARG A 25 4.04 -4.19 1.85
C ARG A 25 4.02 -3.66 3.29
N LYS A 26 3.00 -4.06 4.06
CA LYS A 26 2.95 -3.78 5.50
C LYS A 26 4.15 -4.40 6.21
N PRO A 27 4.67 -3.75 7.25
CA PRO A 27 5.80 -4.29 8.01
C PRO A 27 5.41 -5.61 8.68
N SER A 28 6.32 -6.58 8.61
CA SER A 28 6.21 -7.88 9.28
C SER A 28 7.13 -7.91 10.50
N LYS A 29 6.75 -8.70 11.52
CA LYS A 29 7.62 -8.97 12.68
C LYS A 29 8.98 -9.58 12.31
N TYR A 30 9.11 -10.18 11.12
CA TYR A 30 10.37 -10.75 10.64
C TYR A 30 11.28 -9.73 9.94
N ASP A 31 10.80 -8.52 9.64
CA ASP A 31 11.61 -7.48 9.01
C ASP A 31 12.69 -6.92 9.94
N SER A 32 12.46 -6.99 11.26
CA SER A 32 13.43 -6.60 12.28
C SER A 32 14.48 -7.68 12.57
N ASP A 33 14.36 -8.87 11.97
CA ASP A 33 15.33 -9.97 12.14
C ASP A 33 16.20 -10.12 10.88
N PRO A 34 17.43 -9.55 10.86
CA PRO A 34 18.30 -9.58 9.69
C PRO A 34 18.96 -10.95 9.46
N SER A 35 18.74 -11.93 10.35
CA SER A 35 19.35 -13.24 10.24
C SER A 35 18.81 -14.03 9.03
N LEU A 36 19.57 -15.05 8.61
CA LEU A 36 19.13 -15.96 7.55
C LEU A 36 17.82 -16.66 7.92
N LEU A 37 17.64 -17.01 9.20
CA LEU A 37 16.40 -17.61 9.70
C LEU A 37 15.23 -16.63 9.64
N GLY A 38 15.47 -15.35 9.98
CA GLY A 38 14.47 -14.28 9.85
C GLY A 38 13.98 -14.15 8.40
N ARG A 39 14.90 -14.16 7.44
CA ARG A 39 14.58 -14.11 6.00
C ARG A 39 13.79 -15.33 5.52
N ILE A 40 14.16 -16.53 5.95
CA ILE A 40 13.42 -17.77 5.61
C ILE A 40 12.00 -17.72 6.21
N LYS A 41 11.86 -17.28 7.47
CA LYS A 41 10.55 -17.11 8.11
C LYS A 41 9.69 -16.07 7.40
N LEU A 42 10.28 -14.95 6.97
CA LEU A 42 9.58 -13.93 6.17
C LEU A 42 9.08 -14.50 4.85
N PHE A 43 9.91 -15.27 4.15
CA PHE A 43 9.55 -15.92 2.89
C PHE A 43 8.42 -16.95 3.09
N ALA A 44 8.55 -17.83 4.08
CA ALA A 44 7.53 -18.82 4.41
C ALA A 44 6.21 -18.16 4.82
N HIS A 45 6.27 -17.10 5.64
CA HIS A 45 5.09 -16.33 6.04
C HIS A 45 4.39 -15.70 4.84
N THR A 46 5.16 -15.09 3.93
CA THR A 46 4.63 -14.50 2.70
C THR A 46 3.95 -15.56 1.82
N PHE A 47 4.56 -16.75 1.70
CA PHE A 47 4.04 -17.84 0.87
C PHE A 47 2.79 -18.50 1.46
N ILE A 48 2.80 -18.82 2.77
CA ILE A 48 1.66 -19.45 3.46
C ILE A 48 0.45 -18.51 3.47
N ASN A 49 0.67 -17.21 3.69
CA ASN A 49 -0.40 -16.22 3.62
C ASN A 49 -0.74 -15.82 2.17
N GLY A 50 -0.29 -16.58 1.17
CA GLY A 50 -0.70 -16.43 -0.23
C GLY A 50 -0.27 -15.13 -0.90
N GLY A 51 0.73 -14.41 -0.36
CA GLY A 51 1.11 -13.08 -0.85
C GLY A 51 -0.08 -12.12 -0.86
N ASN A 52 -0.98 -12.25 0.11
CA ASN A 52 -2.30 -11.63 0.08
C ASN A 52 -2.20 -10.11 -0.12
N TYR A 53 -2.91 -9.60 -1.12
CA TYR A 53 -3.00 -8.17 -1.43
C TYR A 53 -3.45 -7.33 -0.21
N HIS A 54 -4.12 -7.95 0.76
CA HIS A 54 -4.54 -7.32 2.02
C HIS A 54 -3.37 -6.95 2.96
N ASP A 55 -2.17 -7.49 2.73
CA ASP A 55 -0.96 -7.14 3.50
C ASP A 55 -0.14 -6.01 2.84
N MET A 56 -0.81 -5.18 2.05
CA MET A 56 -0.27 -3.97 1.42
C MET A 56 -0.96 -2.73 1.98
N ASP A 57 -0.17 -1.69 2.20
CA ASP A 57 -0.63 -0.32 2.39
C ASP A 57 -0.69 0.38 1.03
N ARG A 58 -1.85 0.92 0.70
CA ARG A 58 -2.09 1.72 -0.51
C ARG A 58 -1.90 3.18 -0.19
N TYR A 59 -0.94 3.83 -0.85
CA TYR A 59 -0.70 5.25 -0.73
C TYR A 59 -1.12 5.97 -1.99
N VAL A 60 -1.87 7.05 -1.81
CA VAL A 60 -2.30 7.96 -2.87
C VAL A 60 -1.56 9.27 -2.68
N THR A 61 -0.93 9.78 -3.74
CA THR A 61 -0.25 11.08 -3.73
C THR A 61 -0.91 12.00 -4.74
N CYS A 62 -1.41 13.16 -4.27
CA CYS A 62 -1.94 14.20 -5.14
C CYS A 62 -0.83 14.76 -6.05
N LYS A 63 -1.04 14.74 -7.36
CA LYS A 63 -0.07 15.30 -8.33
C LYS A 63 -0.09 16.83 -8.40
N VAL A 64 -1.07 17.48 -7.76
CA VAL A 64 -1.19 18.95 -7.74
C VAL A 64 -0.43 19.54 -6.55
N CYS A 65 -0.72 19.09 -5.32
CA CYS A 65 -0.14 19.65 -4.11
C CYS A 65 0.90 18.76 -3.43
N GLY A 66 1.06 17.50 -3.88
CA GLY A 66 2.02 16.55 -3.31
C GLY A 66 1.59 15.87 -2.01
N LEU A 67 0.36 16.13 -1.51
CA LEU A 67 -0.14 15.45 -0.32
C LEU A 67 -0.19 13.94 -0.55
N LYS A 68 0.51 13.19 0.29
CA LYS A 68 0.51 11.72 0.32
C LYS A 68 -0.34 11.23 1.49
N GLU A 69 -1.29 10.36 1.21
CA GLU A 69 -2.20 9.78 2.20
C GLU A 69 -2.16 8.26 2.13
N LEU A 70 -2.32 7.61 3.29
CA LEU A 70 -2.64 6.19 3.37
C LEU A 70 -4.12 6.02 3.05
N ASP A 71 -4.45 5.31 1.98
CA ASP A 71 -5.80 5.07 1.49
C ASP A 71 -6.06 3.57 1.28
N ASN A 72 -5.94 2.83 2.39
CA ASN A 72 -6.33 1.43 2.46
C ASN A 72 -7.86 1.34 2.37
N LYS A 73 -8.36 0.64 1.34
CA LYS A 73 -9.77 0.26 1.23
C LYS A 73 -9.89 -1.19 1.71
N GLY A 74 -10.71 -1.44 2.73
CA GLY A 74 -10.90 -2.78 3.29
C GLY A 74 -11.12 -2.80 4.80
N HIS A 75 -12.36 -2.54 5.24
CA HIS A 75 -12.94 -3.11 6.47
C HIS A 75 -14.09 -4.06 6.11
N GLU A 76 -14.05 -4.67 4.92
CA GLU A 76 -15.22 -5.30 4.32
C GLU A 76 -15.42 -6.79 4.66
N HIS A 77 -14.68 -7.31 5.65
CA HIS A 77 -14.94 -8.63 6.23
C HIS A 77 -14.64 -8.63 7.74
N GLU A 78 -15.55 -8.05 8.53
CA GLU A 78 -15.94 -8.65 9.83
C GLU A 78 -16.94 -9.79 9.57
#